data_AF-A0A542GC89-F1
#
_entry.id   AF-A0A542GC89-F1
#
_cell.length_a   1.000
_cell.length_b   1.000
_cell.length_c   1.000
_cell.angle_alpha   90.00
_cell.angle_beta   90.00
_cell.angle_gamma   90.00
#
_symmetry.space_group_name_H-M   'P 1'
#
loop_
_entity.id
_entity.type
_entity.pdbx_description
1 polymer ?
#
loop_
_entity_poly.entity_id
_entity_poly.type
_entity_poly.pdbx_seq_one_letter_code
_entity_poly.pdbx_strand_id
1 'polypeptide(L)'
;MPMETGEPDRGRRTWPARPARHRVTGAVLAGAVGLAVLGAVLVLLPGVVVDHDLAGARVPAQDRLTAVNDVRTTLLQAVGGLVVLFGAYATWRQLRVSQDGLRATQEGYVTDRFSTAVDQLGSDKLETRIGGLHALWRIAEHSARDREAVISIQAAYLRTHLPWPPVGPEAPATDVPINDVVPLEVRAPDAQVALTGLGVLLLQPREQSWINLSVTDLRRADCDGLWLHEVNLDRSCMEAAGLYHANLTQASLVAVNLRHADLKTAILRRARCVLADLKGARLVQTDLRDADFTEADLREANVRKADAGGAVFRRADLRLADLRGSDLSTADLHQARLTGALASERTRWPAGFDPSAAGVVVAEDPGPEPPPLLQLSGITTQHPQLRSMP
;
A
#
# COMPACT_ATOMS: atom_id res chain seq x y z
N MET A 1 44.73 -46.98 -5.94
CA MET A 1 45.40 -46.71 -4.64
C MET A 1 44.41 -45.90 -3.80
N PRO A 2 43.61 -46.54 -2.94
CA PRO A 2 42.69 -45.83 -2.05
C PRO A 2 43.48 -45.28 -0.86
N MET A 3 43.29 -43.99 -0.54
CA MET A 3 43.74 -43.43 0.74
C MET A 3 42.55 -43.37 1.69
N GLU A 4 42.81 -43.92 2.86
CA GLU A 4 41.90 -44.16 3.96
C GLU A 4 42.04 -43.03 5.00
N THR A 5 40.92 -42.80 5.70
CA THR A 5 40.79 -42.27 7.08
C THR A 5 40.93 -40.77 7.35
N GLY A 6 39.93 -40.24 8.06
CA GLY A 6 40.10 -39.06 8.90
C GLY A 6 38.88 -38.15 9.14
N GLU A 7 37.66 -38.66 9.25
CA GLU A 7 36.53 -37.84 9.75
C GLU A 7 36.58 -37.74 11.29
N PRO A 8 36.65 -36.54 11.89
CA PRO A 8 36.54 -36.39 13.34
C PRO A 8 35.07 -36.36 13.77
N ASP A 9 34.69 -37.34 14.57
CA ASP A 9 33.44 -37.47 15.31
C ASP A 9 33.15 -36.19 16.13
N ARG A 10 32.33 -35.29 15.56
CA ARG A 10 31.82 -34.11 16.26
C ARG A 10 30.49 -34.45 16.92
N GLY A 11 30.64 -34.92 18.16
CA GLY A 11 29.67 -34.98 19.25
C GLY A 11 28.27 -34.46 18.97
N ARG A 12 27.33 -35.40 18.81
CA ARG A 12 25.91 -35.18 19.07
C ARG A 12 25.76 -34.70 20.51
N ARG A 13 25.55 -33.39 20.69
CA ARG A 13 25.04 -32.82 21.95
C ARG A 13 23.62 -33.32 22.16
N THR A 14 23.47 -34.41 22.90
CA THR A 14 22.18 -34.85 23.44
C THR A 14 21.72 -33.83 24.46
N TRP A 15 20.67 -33.07 24.13
CA TRP A 15 19.93 -32.29 25.10
C TRP A 15 19.42 -33.24 26.20
N PRO A 16 19.63 -32.96 27.50
CA PRO A 16 19.04 -33.79 28.53
C PRO A 16 17.52 -33.61 28.46
N ALA A 17 16.83 -34.69 28.09
CA ALA A 17 15.39 -34.78 28.21
C ALA A 17 15.03 -34.54 29.69
N ARG A 18 14.44 -33.38 29.99
CA ARG A 18 13.90 -33.08 31.31
C ARG A 18 12.87 -34.17 31.66
N PRO A 19 12.92 -34.76 32.87
CA PRO A 19 12.06 -35.90 33.20
C PRO A 19 10.61 -35.43 33.37
N ALA A 20 9.79 -35.64 32.35
CA ALA A 20 8.35 -35.39 32.40
C ALA A 20 7.62 -36.29 33.43
N ARG A 21 8.24 -37.40 33.85
CA ARG A 21 7.62 -38.42 34.72
C ARG A 21 7.28 -37.93 36.13
N HIS A 22 8.07 -37.05 36.75
CA HIS A 22 7.81 -36.60 38.14
C HIS A 22 6.62 -35.63 38.28
N ARG A 23 6.29 -34.87 37.22
CA ARG A 23 5.15 -33.94 37.24
C ARG A 23 3.81 -34.66 37.14
N VAL A 24 3.78 -35.78 36.42
CA VAL A 24 2.56 -36.60 36.26
C VAL A 24 2.24 -37.35 37.55
N THR A 25 3.23 -37.94 38.22
CA THR A 25 3.02 -38.65 39.49
C THR A 25 2.59 -37.73 40.63
N GLY A 26 3.13 -36.51 40.69
CA GLY A 26 2.73 -35.52 41.71
C GLY A 26 1.29 -35.01 41.53
N ALA A 27 0.84 -34.82 40.28
CA ALA A 27 -0.51 -34.37 39.99
C ALA A 27 -1.59 -35.43 40.33
N VAL A 28 -1.30 -36.71 40.10
CA VAL A 28 -2.22 -37.81 40.40
C VAL A 28 -2.40 -37.98 41.92
N LEU A 29 -1.32 -37.92 42.70
CA LEU A 29 -1.37 -38.00 44.16
C LEU A 29 -2.14 -36.82 44.79
N ALA A 30 -1.89 -35.60 44.30
CA ALA A 30 -2.62 -34.41 44.75
C ALA A 30 -4.13 -34.51 44.43
N GLY A 31 -4.49 -35.02 43.24
CA GLY A 31 -5.88 -35.26 42.86
C GLY A 31 -6.59 -36.28 43.75
N ALA A 32 -5.92 -37.38 44.08
CA ALA A 32 -6.48 -38.42 44.95
C ALA A 32 -6.73 -37.91 46.39
N VAL A 33 -5.79 -37.14 46.94
CA VAL A 33 -5.94 -36.51 48.27
C VAL A 33 -7.09 -35.50 48.26
N GLY A 34 -7.22 -34.68 47.20
CA GLY A 34 -8.31 -33.73 47.07
C GLY A 34 -9.69 -34.39 47.04
N LEU A 35 -9.83 -35.51 46.31
CA LEU A 35 -11.07 -36.30 46.28
C LEU A 35 -11.41 -36.92 47.63
N ALA A 36 -10.42 -37.44 48.37
CA ALA A 36 -10.61 -38.01 49.70
C ALA A 36 -11.08 -36.94 50.71
N VAL A 37 -10.47 -35.75 50.68
CA VAL A 37 -10.88 -34.62 51.54
C VAL A 37 -12.30 -34.16 51.21
N LEU A 38 -12.64 -34.04 49.93
CA LEU A 38 -14.00 -33.68 49.50
C LEU A 38 -15.03 -34.71 49.97
N GLY A 39 -14.72 -36.01 49.86
CA GLY A 39 -15.56 -37.10 50.35
C GLY A 39 -15.76 -37.03 51.86
N ALA A 40 -14.69 -36.79 52.63
CA ALA A 40 -14.77 -36.64 54.08
C ALA A 40 -15.66 -35.44 54.50
N VAL A 41 -15.52 -34.30 53.81
CA VAL A 41 -16.35 -33.11 54.04
C VAL A 41 -17.83 -33.40 53.75
N LEU A 42 -18.14 -34.05 52.62
CA LEU A 42 -19.54 -34.37 52.25
C LEU A 42 -20.22 -35.37 53.19
N VAL A 43 -19.44 -36.23 53.86
CA VAL A 43 -19.97 -37.24 54.80
C VAL A 43 -20.08 -36.68 56.22
N LEU A 44 -19.05 -35.98 56.71
CA LEU A 44 -18.94 -35.59 58.12
C LEU A 44 -19.55 -34.21 58.41
N LEU A 45 -19.37 -33.23 57.52
CA LEU A 45 -19.76 -31.84 57.76
C LEU A 45 -21.28 -31.63 57.91
N PRO A 46 -22.17 -32.31 57.16
CA PRO A 46 -23.61 -32.16 57.34
C PRO A 46 -24.09 -32.49 58.76
N GLY A 47 -23.51 -33.53 59.38
CA GLY A 47 -23.85 -33.92 60.75
C GLY A 47 -23.41 -32.86 61.76
N VAL A 48 -22.18 -32.35 61.61
CA VAL A 48 -21.61 -31.33 62.50
C VAL A 48 -22.38 -30.01 62.43
N VAL A 49 -22.77 -29.57 61.23
CA VAL A 49 -23.55 -28.32 61.05
C VAL A 49 -24.92 -28.45 61.70
N VAL A 50 -25.63 -29.56 61.44
CA VAL A 50 -26.96 -29.79 62.03
C VAL A 50 -26.87 -29.91 63.56
N ASP A 51 -25.87 -30.61 64.10
CA ASP A 51 -25.69 -30.75 65.54
C ASP A 51 -25.33 -29.41 66.22
N HIS A 52 -24.59 -28.54 65.53
CA HIS A 52 -24.28 -27.19 65.98
C HIS A 52 -25.54 -26.29 65.98
N ASP A 53 -26.32 -26.29 64.90
CA ASP A 53 -27.55 -25.49 64.76
C ASP A 53 -28.65 -25.93 65.72
N LEU A 54 -28.71 -27.22 66.06
CA LEU A 54 -29.65 -27.76 67.03
C LEU A 54 -29.31 -27.39 68.48
N ALA A 55 -28.07 -27.00 68.79
CA ALA A 55 -27.61 -26.53 70.11
C ALA A 55 -28.11 -27.37 71.31
N GLY A 56 -28.24 -28.70 71.15
CA GLY A 56 -28.70 -29.62 72.20
C GLY A 56 -30.22 -29.83 72.30
N ALA A 57 -31.02 -29.26 71.39
CA ALA A 57 -32.46 -29.52 71.30
C ALA A 57 -32.76 -30.97 70.90
N ARG A 58 -33.72 -31.61 71.59
CA ARG A 58 -34.14 -33.00 71.29
C ARG A 58 -35.16 -33.02 70.16
N VAL A 59 -34.69 -33.28 68.95
CA VAL A 59 -35.51 -33.41 67.74
C VAL A 59 -35.73 -34.89 67.41
N PRO A 60 -36.91 -35.31 66.89
CA PRO A 60 -37.14 -36.68 66.44
C PRO A 60 -36.06 -37.14 65.47
N ALA A 61 -35.65 -38.42 65.58
CA ALA A 61 -34.56 -38.98 64.77
C ALA A 61 -34.80 -38.84 63.26
N GLN A 62 -36.07 -38.87 62.84
CA GLN A 62 -36.49 -38.72 61.45
C GLN A 62 -36.26 -37.31 60.91
N ASP A 63 -36.57 -36.27 61.69
CA ASP A 63 -36.40 -34.87 61.28
C ASP A 63 -34.91 -34.48 61.23
N ARG A 64 -34.07 -35.01 62.14
CA ARG A 64 -32.62 -34.84 62.09
C ARG A 64 -32.02 -35.47 60.83
N LEU A 65 -32.46 -36.66 60.44
CA LEU A 65 -31.97 -37.32 59.23
C LEU A 65 -32.33 -36.53 57.96
N THR A 66 -33.53 -35.95 57.92
CA THR A 66 -33.96 -35.06 56.82
C THR A 66 -33.06 -33.82 56.74
N ALA A 67 -32.83 -33.12 57.85
CA ALA A 67 -31.97 -31.93 57.88
C ALA A 67 -30.52 -32.24 57.45
N VAL A 68 -29.94 -33.35 57.90
CA VAL A 68 -28.59 -33.79 57.49
C VAL A 68 -28.54 -34.08 55.98
N ASN A 69 -29.57 -34.69 55.41
CA ASN A 69 -29.66 -34.94 53.98
C ASN A 69 -29.86 -33.65 53.17
N ASP A 70 -30.62 -32.67 53.68
CA ASP A 70 -30.81 -31.36 53.05
C ASP A 70 -29.51 -30.55 53.01
N VAL A 71 -28.74 -30.55 54.10
CA VAL A 71 -27.40 -29.94 54.12
C VAL A 71 -26.46 -30.65 53.14
N ARG A 72 -26.50 -32.00 53.09
CA ARG A 72 -25.70 -32.78 52.14
C ARG A 72 -26.06 -32.46 50.68
N THR A 73 -27.35 -32.39 50.36
CA THR A 73 -27.80 -32.06 49.00
C THR A 73 -27.42 -30.63 48.61
N THR A 74 -27.51 -29.66 49.53
CA THR A 74 -27.06 -28.28 49.32
C THR A 74 -25.55 -28.20 49.07
N LEU A 75 -24.74 -28.94 49.85
CA LEU A 75 -23.30 -29.03 49.63
C LEU A 75 -22.96 -29.68 48.28
N LEU A 76 -23.67 -30.75 47.91
CA LEU A 76 -23.50 -31.39 46.60
C LEU A 76 -23.86 -30.43 45.45
N GLN A 77 -24.92 -29.63 45.59
CA GLN A 77 -25.29 -28.60 44.62
C GLN A 77 -24.24 -27.49 44.54
N ALA A 78 -23.68 -27.05 45.67
CA ALA A 78 -22.61 -26.04 45.71
C ALA A 78 -21.34 -26.55 45.02
N VAL A 79 -20.94 -27.80 45.28
CA VAL A 79 -19.81 -28.46 44.60
C VAL A 79 -20.11 -28.60 43.10
N GLY A 80 -21.32 -29.04 42.73
CA GLY A 80 -21.76 -29.12 41.34
C GLY A 80 -21.70 -27.77 40.62
N GLY A 81 -22.17 -26.71 41.26
CA GLY A 81 -22.09 -25.33 40.76
C GLY A 81 -20.66 -24.86 40.55
N LEU A 82 -19.75 -25.14 41.50
CA LEU A 82 -18.32 -24.85 41.39
C LEU A 82 -17.66 -25.58 40.21
N VAL A 83 -18.01 -26.84 39.99
CA VAL A 83 -17.51 -27.62 38.83
C VAL A 83 -18.00 -27.01 37.52
N VAL A 84 -19.27 -26.61 37.44
CA VAL A 84 -19.82 -25.93 36.26
C VAL A 84 -19.11 -24.59 36.01
N LEU A 85 -18.90 -23.77 37.05
CA LEU A 85 -18.19 -22.49 36.94
C LEU A 85 -16.73 -22.69 36.51
N PHE A 86 -16.04 -23.69 37.06
CA PHE A 86 -14.68 -24.03 36.66
C PHE A 86 -14.64 -24.51 35.21
N GLY A 87 -15.59 -25.35 34.78
CA GLY A 87 -15.75 -25.79 33.40
C GLY A 87 -15.97 -24.61 32.45
N ALA A 88 -16.83 -23.66 32.83
CA ALA A 88 -17.07 -22.43 32.08
C ALA A 88 -15.81 -21.55 32.01
N TYR A 89 -15.08 -21.38 33.12
CA TYR A 89 -13.82 -20.63 33.16
C TYR A 89 -12.72 -21.30 32.31
N ALA A 90 -12.57 -22.62 32.42
CA ALA A 90 -11.60 -23.38 31.64
C ALA A 90 -11.93 -23.30 30.15
N THR A 91 -13.21 -23.40 29.77
CA THR A 91 -13.69 -23.25 28.40
C THR A 91 -13.44 -21.82 27.89
N TRP A 92 -13.75 -20.80 28.69
CA TRP A 92 -13.47 -19.39 28.35
C TRP A 92 -11.97 -19.14 28.17
N ARG A 93 -11.14 -19.69 29.05
CA ARG A 93 -9.67 -19.60 28.96
C ARG A 93 -9.14 -20.31 27.71
N GLN A 94 -9.65 -21.50 27.41
CA GLN A 94 -9.28 -22.28 26.23
C GLN A 94 -9.64 -21.52 24.94
N LEU A 95 -10.84 -20.93 24.89
CA LEU A 95 -11.29 -20.11 23.76
C LEU A 95 -10.39 -18.88 23.58
N ARG A 96 -10.03 -18.20 24.67
CA ARG A 96 -9.13 -17.04 24.62
C ARG A 96 -7.75 -17.40 24.09
N VAL A 97 -7.14 -18.46 24.61
CA VAL A 97 -5.83 -18.96 24.14
C VAL A 97 -5.89 -19.43 22.69
N SER A 98 -6.97 -20.08 22.27
CA SER A 98 -7.18 -20.51 20.88
C SER A 98 -7.28 -19.31 19.93
N GLN A 99 -8.04 -18.28 20.31
CA GLN A 99 -8.15 -17.04 19.53
C GLN A 99 -6.81 -16.30 19.41
N ASP A 100 -6.07 -16.18 20.51
CA ASP A 100 -4.74 -15.56 20.49
C ASP A 100 -3.75 -16.37 19.65
N GLY A 101 -3.82 -17.71 19.69
CA GLY A 101 -3.01 -18.60 18.86
C GLY A 101 -3.33 -18.49 17.35
N LEU A 102 -4.60 -18.33 16.99
CA LEU A 102 -5.01 -18.13 15.60
C LEU A 102 -4.48 -16.81 15.02
N ARG A 103 -4.54 -15.72 15.80
CA ARG A 103 -3.99 -14.41 15.39
C ARG A 103 -2.49 -14.48 15.15
N ALA A 104 -1.73 -15.05 16.10
CA ALA A 104 -0.29 -15.22 15.95
C ALA A 104 0.09 -16.11 14.74
N THR A 105 -0.72 -17.14 14.47
CA THR A 105 -0.51 -18.01 13.30
C THR A 105 -0.78 -17.26 11.99
N GLN A 106 -1.86 -16.47 11.93
CA GLN A 106 -2.20 -15.65 10.77
C GLN A 106 -1.13 -14.58 10.49
N GLU A 107 -0.66 -13.87 11.53
CA GLU A 107 0.42 -12.89 11.41
C GLU A 107 1.72 -13.53 10.93
N GLY A 108 2.04 -14.75 11.40
CA GLY A 108 3.18 -15.53 10.93
C GLY A 108 3.11 -15.85 9.43
N TYR A 109 1.95 -16.28 8.93
CA TYR A 109 1.76 -16.56 7.50
C TYR A 109 1.89 -15.32 6.61
N VAL A 110 1.40 -14.16 7.05
CA VAL A 110 1.54 -12.91 6.29
C VAL A 110 3.01 -12.48 6.24
N THR A 111 3.71 -12.56 7.37
CA THR A 111 5.13 -12.20 7.47
C THR A 111 5.99 -13.10 6.57
N ASP A 112 5.70 -14.41 6.53
CA ASP A 112 6.41 -15.38 5.68
C ASP A 112 6.17 -15.10 4.19
N ARG A 113 4.92 -14.84 3.79
CA ARG A 113 4.59 -14.47 2.40
C ARG A 113 5.21 -13.14 1.99
N PHE A 114 5.22 -12.16 2.89
CA PHE A 114 5.85 -10.86 2.64
C PHE A 114 7.35 -11.02 2.43
N SER A 115 8.03 -11.74 3.33
CA SER A 115 9.47 -12.00 3.24
C SER A 115 9.82 -12.73 1.94
N THR A 116 9.06 -13.78 1.61
CA THR A 116 9.21 -14.52 0.35
C THR A 116 9.04 -13.61 -0.87
N ALA A 117 8.03 -12.73 -0.85
CA ALA A 117 7.77 -11.82 -1.96
C ALA A 117 8.90 -10.78 -2.13
N VAL A 118 9.48 -10.29 -1.03
CA VAL A 118 10.64 -9.40 -1.05
C VAL A 118 11.89 -10.12 -1.58
N ASP A 119 12.15 -11.35 -1.13
CA ASP A 119 13.28 -12.15 -1.62
C ASP A 119 13.17 -12.41 -3.13
N GLN A 120 11.95 -12.62 -3.64
CA GLN A 120 11.69 -12.79 -5.06
C GLN A 120 12.04 -11.56 -5.91
N LEU A 121 12.00 -10.34 -5.35
CA LEU A 121 12.41 -9.13 -6.05
C LEU A 121 13.91 -9.11 -6.38
N GLY A 122 14.72 -9.81 -5.59
CA GLY A 122 16.17 -9.95 -5.82
C GLY A 122 16.54 -11.03 -6.84
N SER A 123 15.58 -11.68 -7.48
CA SER A 123 15.84 -12.76 -8.42
C SER A 123 16.34 -12.26 -9.78
N ASP A 124 17.31 -12.96 -10.37
CA ASP A 124 17.73 -12.71 -11.76
C ASP A 124 16.63 -13.03 -12.78
N LYS A 125 15.63 -13.84 -12.41
CA LYS A 125 14.53 -14.26 -13.28
C LYS A 125 13.39 -13.26 -13.27
N LEU A 126 13.07 -12.70 -14.44
CA LEU A 126 12.01 -11.71 -14.62
C LEU A 126 10.66 -12.19 -14.09
N GLU A 127 10.27 -13.44 -14.38
CA GLU A 127 8.98 -14.01 -13.97
C GLU A 127 8.89 -14.13 -12.44
N THR A 128 10.03 -14.35 -11.78
CA THR A 128 10.08 -14.43 -10.31
C THR A 128 9.91 -13.05 -9.69
N ARG A 129 10.56 -12.02 -10.24
CA ARG A 129 10.40 -10.63 -9.77
C ARG A 129 8.96 -10.13 -9.94
N ILE A 130 8.36 -10.39 -11.11
CA ILE A 130 6.95 -10.06 -11.38
C ILE A 130 6.03 -10.80 -10.41
N GLY A 131 6.28 -12.10 -10.15
CA GLY A 131 5.56 -12.88 -9.15
C GLY A 131 5.64 -12.28 -7.74
N GLY A 132 6.82 -11.81 -7.35
CA GLY A 132 7.07 -11.12 -6.08
C GLY A 132 6.29 -9.81 -5.97
N LEU A 133 6.33 -8.96 -7.01
CA LEU A 133 5.56 -7.71 -7.07
C LEU A 133 4.05 -7.95 -6.94
N HIS A 134 3.51 -8.95 -7.66
CA HIS A 134 2.10 -9.33 -7.53
C HIS A 134 1.76 -9.90 -6.14
N ALA A 135 2.66 -10.65 -5.51
CA ALA A 135 2.47 -11.14 -4.15
C ALA A 135 2.42 -9.99 -3.14
N LEU A 136 3.33 -9.01 -3.26
CA LEU A 136 3.31 -7.79 -2.45
C LEU A 136 2.02 -6.99 -2.65
N TRP A 137 1.56 -6.85 -3.90
CA TRP A 137 0.31 -6.15 -4.19
C TRP A 137 -0.89 -6.81 -3.50
N ARG A 138 -1.02 -8.15 -3.57
CA ARG A 138 -2.09 -8.88 -2.87
C ARG A 138 -2.02 -8.74 -1.35
N ILE A 139 -0.81 -8.70 -0.77
CA ILE A 139 -0.65 -8.46 0.67
C ILE A 139 -1.12 -7.05 1.03
N ALA A 140 -0.72 -6.05 0.24
CA ALA A 140 -1.11 -4.66 0.44
C ALA A 140 -2.63 -4.45 0.31
N GLU A 141 -3.33 -5.21 -0.55
CA GLU A 141 -4.78 -5.12 -0.71
C GLU A 141 -5.52 -5.45 0.59
N HIS A 142 -5.08 -6.48 1.31
CA HIS A 142 -5.74 -7.00 2.52
C HIS A 142 -5.17 -6.46 3.84
N SER A 143 -4.05 -5.74 3.82
CA SER A 143 -3.39 -5.22 5.02
C SER A 143 -2.99 -3.75 4.84
N ALA A 144 -3.77 -2.84 5.46
CA ALA A 144 -3.42 -1.42 5.50
C ALA A 144 -2.05 -1.17 6.15
N ARG A 145 -1.70 -1.99 7.16
CA ARG A 145 -0.40 -1.93 7.84
C ARG A 145 0.76 -2.23 6.88
N ASP A 146 0.64 -3.28 6.08
CA ASP A 146 1.71 -3.71 5.18
C ASP A 146 1.72 -2.94 3.87
N ARG A 147 0.60 -2.31 3.49
CA ARG A 147 0.45 -1.47 2.29
C ARG A 147 1.54 -0.40 2.20
N GLU A 148 1.80 0.32 3.29
CA GLU A 148 2.82 1.37 3.31
C GLU A 148 4.24 0.82 3.11
N ALA A 149 4.53 -0.36 3.68
CA ALA A 149 5.79 -1.05 3.46
C ALA A 149 5.92 -1.50 1.99
N VAL A 150 4.86 -2.07 1.41
CA VAL A 150 4.82 -2.48 0.00
C VAL A 150 5.03 -1.30 -0.94
N ILE A 151 4.36 -0.16 -0.70
CA ILE A 151 4.55 1.06 -1.48
C ILE A 151 6.01 1.52 -1.42
N SER A 152 6.58 1.55 -0.21
CA SER A 152 7.98 1.97 0.00
C SER A 152 8.97 1.03 -0.70
N ILE A 153 8.72 -0.28 -0.65
CA ILE A 153 9.54 -1.30 -1.32
C ILE A 153 9.44 -1.15 -2.83
N GLN A 154 8.25 -0.97 -3.40
CA GLN A 154 8.09 -0.75 -4.85
C GLN A 154 8.74 0.55 -5.31
N ALA A 155 8.64 1.63 -4.52
CA ALA A 155 9.34 2.88 -4.80
C ALA A 155 10.86 2.72 -4.77
N ALA A 156 11.39 1.95 -3.80
CA ALA A 156 12.80 1.63 -3.72
C ALA A 156 13.25 0.73 -4.88
N TYR A 157 12.42 -0.23 -5.28
CA TYR A 157 12.64 -1.10 -6.43
C TYR A 157 12.81 -0.28 -7.70
N LEU A 158 11.87 0.63 -7.99
CA LEU A 158 11.95 1.51 -9.16
C LEU A 158 13.24 2.35 -9.17
N ARG A 159 13.57 3.02 -8.07
CA ARG A 159 14.79 3.84 -7.97
C ARG A 159 16.08 3.02 -8.12
N THR A 160 16.07 1.76 -7.71
CA THR A 160 17.26 0.88 -7.76
C THR A 160 17.44 0.26 -9.15
N HIS A 161 16.34 -0.13 -9.80
CA HIS A 161 16.37 -0.80 -11.10
C HIS A 161 16.34 0.18 -12.29
N LEU A 162 15.92 1.44 -12.07
CA LEU A 162 15.85 2.48 -13.09
C LEU A 162 16.54 3.77 -12.62
N PRO A 163 17.83 3.76 -12.29
CA PRO A 163 18.53 4.97 -11.88
C PRO A 163 18.58 5.99 -13.03
N TRP A 164 18.52 7.29 -12.69
CA TRP A 164 18.82 8.37 -13.64
C TRP A 164 20.03 9.21 -13.17
N PRO A 165 21.08 9.40 -13.99
CA PRO A 165 21.28 8.83 -15.31
C PRO A 165 21.35 7.30 -15.31
N PRO A 166 21.03 6.64 -16.44
CA PRO A 166 20.99 5.18 -16.53
C PRO A 166 22.40 4.59 -16.34
N VAL A 167 22.47 3.45 -15.66
CA VAL A 167 23.73 2.77 -15.33
C VAL A 167 23.66 1.33 -15.82
N GLY A 168 24.74 0.85 -16.43
CA GLY A 168 24.86 -0.53 -16.90
C GLY A 168 24.68 -0.69 -18.42
N PRO A 169 25.11 -1.84 -18.97
CA PRO A 169 25.18 -2.05 -20.42
C PRO A 169 23.83 -2.25 -21.10
N GLU A 170 22.80 -2.67 -20.35
CA GLU A 170 21.45 -2.92 -20.89
C GLU A 170 20.56 -1.66 -20.85
N ALA A 171 20.97 -0.63 -20.10
CA ALA A 171 20.19 0.59 -19.95
C ALA A 171 20.44 1.53 -21.15
N PRO A 172 19.39 2.16 -21.72
CA PRO A 172 19.58 3.10 -22.83
C PRO A 172 20.39 4.30 -22.34
N ALA A 173 21.44 4.69 -23.05
CA ALA A 173 22.25 5.84 -22.64
C ALA A 173 21.44 7.14 -22.61
N THR A 174 21.94 8.14 -21.88
CA THR A 174 21.26 9.42 -21.61
C THR A 174 20.99 10.23 -22.88
N ASP A 175 21.88 10.14 -23.86
CA ASP A 175 21.88 10.92 -25.11
C ASP A 175 21.23 10.19 -26.30
N VAL A 176 20.72 8.98 -26.08
CA VAL A 176 20.01 8.21 -27.11
C VAL A 176 18.73 8.96 -27.51
N PRO A 177 18.44 9.15 -28.81
CA PRO A 177 17.19 9.73 -29.25
C PRO A 177 15.98 8.97 -28.70
N ILE A 178 14.96 9.69 -28.24
CA ILE A 178 13.80 9.06 -27.58
C ILE A 178 13.09 8.00 -28.44
N ASN A 179 13.12 8.16 -29.76
CA ASN A 179 12.52 7.20 -30.69
C ASN A 179 13.23 5.83 -30.70
N ASP A 180 14.51 5.79 -30.32
CA ASP A 180 15.32 4.57 -30.25
C ASP A 180 15.23 3.90 -28.87
N VAL A 181 14.74 4.62 -27.85
CA VAL A 181 14.39 4.04 -26.56
C VAL A 181 13.08 3.26 -26.74
N VAL A 182 13.08 1.96 -26.46
CA VAL A 182 11.85 1.15 -26.48
C VAL A 182 10.97 1.46 -25.25
N PRO A 183 9.64 1.25 -25.31
CA PRO A 183 8.74 1.46 -24.17
C PRO A 183 9.21 0.75 -22.88
N LEU A 184 8.91 1.35 -21.72
CA LEU A 184 9.34 0.81 -20.41
C LEU A 184 8.84 -0.62 -20.21
N GLU A 185 7.60 -0.91 -20.59
CA GLU A 185 6.97 -2.23 -20.53
C GLU A 185 7.73 -3.31 -21.31
N VAL A 186 8.57 -2.93 -22.29
CA VAL A 186 9.39 -3.85 -23.09
C VAL A 186 10.79 -4.01 -22.48
N ARG A 187 11.45 -2.91 -22.11
CA ARG A 187 12.84 -2.95 -21.58
C ARG A 187 12.93 -3.36 -20.11
N ALA A 188 11.91 -3.07 -19.31
CA ALA A 188 11.84 -3.41 -17.89
C ALA A 188 10.38 -3.72 -17.47
N PRO A 189 9.83 -4.88 -17.89
CA PRO A 189 8.42 -5.22 -17.66
C PRO A 189 8.05 -5.29 -16.17
N ASP A 190 8.97 -5.78 -15.34
CA ASP A 190 8.86 -5.79 -13.88
C ASP A 190 8.79 -4.39 -13.28
N ALA A 191 9.60 -3.45 -13.78
CA ALA A 191 9.53 -2.06 -13.33
C ALA A 191 8.22 -1.39 -13.76
N GLN A 192 7.71 -1.68 -14.96
CA GLN A 192 6.38 -1.22 -15.37
C GLN A 192 5.28 -1.80 -14.45
N VAL A 193 5.35 -3.10 -14.11
CA VAL A 193 4.42 -3.73 -13.14
C VAL A 193 4.49 -3.06 -11.77
N ALA A 194 5.70 -2.77 -11.28
CA ALA A 194 5.88 -2.07 -10.01
C ALA A 194 5.28 -0.65 -10.06
N LEU A 195 5.47 0.09 -11.16
CA LEU A 195 4.92 1.44 -11.35
C LEU A 195 3.38 1.43 -11.39
N THR A 196 2.79 0.52 -12.16
CA THR A 196 1.33 0.32 -12.23
C THR A 196 0.77 -0.07 -10.87
N GLY A 197 1.41 -1.02 -10.18
CA GLY A 197 1.00 -1.46 -8.83
C GLY A 197 1.04 -0.32 -7.82
N LEU A 198 2.08 0.52 -7.88
CA LEU A 198 2.23 1.69 -7.02
C LEU A 198 1.10 2.72 -7.28
N GLY A 199 0.80 3.01 -8.55
CA GLY A 199 -0.32 3.89 -8.93
C GLY A 199 -1.69 3.37 -8.46
N VAL A 200 -1.93 2.06 -8.48
CA VAL A 200 -3.18 1.46 -7.97
C VAL A 200 -3.24 1.54 -6.44
N LEU A 201 -2.13 1.28 -5.74
CA LEU A 201 -2.09 1.33 -4.28
C LEU A 201 -2.33 2.74 -3.73
N LEU A 202 -1.97 3.76 -4.50
CA LEU A 202 -2.21 5.17 -4.20
C LEU A 202 -3.67 5.61 -4.33
N LEU A 203 -4.59 4.77 -4.81
CA LEU A 203 -6.03 5.07 -4.79
C LEU A 203 -6.60 5.14 -3.36
N GLN A 204 -5.94 4.48 -2.40
CA GLN A 204 -6.44 4.32 -1.04
C GLN A 204 -5.98 5.46 -0.14
N PRO A 205 -6.74 5.84 0.90
CA PRO A 205 -6.27 6.79 1.91
C PRO A 205 -4.98 6.30 2.59
N ARG A 206 -4.03 7.20 2.80
CA ARG A 206 -2.71 6.90 3.36
C ARG A 206 -2.40 7.77 4.56
N GLU A 207 -1.65 7.20 5.52
CA GLU A 207 -1.12 7.96 6.66
C GLU A 207 0.13 8.77 6.27
N GLN A 208 0.92 8.24 5.32
CA GLN A 208 2.12 8.90 4.81
C GLN A 208 1.86 9.45 3.41
N SER A 209 1.91 10.76 3.26
CA SER A 209 1.66 11.45 2.00
C SER A 209 2.75 11.24 0.95
N TRP A 210 4.02 11.25 1.36
CA TRP A 210 5.12 11.46 0.41
C TRP A 210 5.76 10.15 -0.05
N ILE A 211 5.77 9.89 -1.36
CA ILE A 211 6.54 8.80 -1.99
C ILE A 211 7.67 9.39 -2.83
N ASN A 212 8.86 8.80 -2.74
CA ASN A 212 10.02 9.26 -3.50
C ASN A 212 10.35 8.33 -4.67
N LEU A 213 10.14 8.83 -5.89
CA LEU A 213 10.57 8.30 -7.19
C LEU A 213 11.51 9.27 -7.93
N SER A 214 12.11 10.23 -7.22
CA SER A 214 13.08 11.17 -7.81
C SER A 214 14.26 10.42 -8.41
N VAL A 215 14.86 11.02 -9.44
CA VAL A 215 16.10 10.51 -10.05
C VAL A 215 15.91 9.10 -10.65
N THR A 216 14.77 8.89 -11.34
CA THR A 216 14.40 7.60 -11.95
C THR A 216 14.23 7.71 -13.48
N ASP A 217 14.69 6.70 -14.23
CA ASP A 217 14.52 6.59 -15.68
C ASP A 217 13.18 5.94 -16.06
N LEU A 218 12.17 6.78 -16.22
CA LEU A 218 10.81 6.45 -16.63
C LEU A 218 10.54 6.89 -18.09
N ARG A 219 11.57 7.00 -18.92
CA ARG A 219 11.40 7.28 -20.36
C ARG A 219 10.46 6.25 -20.97
N ARG A 220 9.44 6.74 -21.68
CA ARG A 220 8.38 5.94 -22.30
C ARG A 220 7.69 4.97 -21.34
N ALA A 221 7.53 5.36 -20.08
CA ALA A 221 6.66 4.66 -19.14
C ALA A 221 5.19 4.84 -19.53
N ASP A 222 4.39 3.79 -19.34
CA ASP A 222 2.94 3.90 -19.36
C ASP A 222 2.45 4.22 -17.94
N CYS A 223 2.01 5.46 -17.74
CA CYS A 223 1.40 5.94 -16.51
C CYS A 223 -0.05 6.36 -16.73
N ASP A 224 -0.68 5.91 -17.81
CA ASP A 224 -2.02 6.33 -18.17
C ASP A 224 -3.03 5.93 -17.07
N GLY A 225 -3.82 6.90 -16.62
CA GLY A 225 -4.81 6.75 -15.57
C GLY A 225 -4.25 6.47 -14.18
N LEU A 226 -2.91 6.43 -13.99
CA LEU A 226 -2.31 6.15 -12.69
C LEU A 226 -2.53 7.29 -11.70
N TRP A 227 -2.69 6.92 -10.43
CA TRP A 227 -2.79 7.86 -9.32
C TRP A 227 -1.41 8.07 -8.73
N LEU A 228 -0.80 9.20 -9.04
CA LEU A 228 0.54 9.62 -8.64
C LEU A 228 0.49 10.93 -7.84
N HIS A 229 -0.57 11.11 -7.05
CA HIS A 229 -0.72 12.30 -6.20
C HIS A 229 0.34 12.31 -5.09
N GLU A 230 0.86 13.48 -4.74
CA GLU A 230 1.88 13.65 -3.69
C GLU A 230 3.16 12.81 -3.89
N VAL A 231 3.41 12.33 -5.12
CA VAL A 231 4.64 11.62 -5.48
C VAL A 231 5.72 12.64 -5.84
N ASN A 232 6.95 12.40 -5.38
CA ASN A 232 8.14 13.12 -5.81
C ASN A 232 8.81 12.38 -6.97
N LEU A 233 8.85 13.06 -8.12
CA LEU A 233 9.50 12.67 -9.38
C LEU A 233 10.59 13.69 -9.76
N ASP A 234 11.12 14.43 -8.79
CA ASP A 234 12.13 15.46 -9.00
C ASP A 234 13.33 14.88 -9.75
N ARG A 235 13.79 15.58 -10.78
CA ARG A 235 14.95 15.20 -11.61
C ARG A 235 14.85 13.80 -12.26
N SER A 236 13.66 13.20 -12.29
CA SER A 236 13.43 11.97 -13.06
C SER A 236 13.36 12.29 -14.56
N CYS A 237 13.61 11.28 -15.39
CA CYS A 237 13.42 11.39 -16.83
C CYS A 237 12.15 10.62 -17.22
N MET A 238 11.14 11.35 -17.65
CA MET A 238 9.83 10.86 -18.10
C MET A 238 9.57 11.29 -19.55
N GLU A 239 10.64 11.42 -20.34
CA GLU A 239 10.53 11.82 -21.76
C GLU A 239 9.67 10.80 -22.52
N ALA A 240 8.70 11.32 -23.27
CA ALA A 240 7.68 10.55 -24.00
C ALA A 240 6.92 9.52 -23.13
N ALA A 241 6.76 9.75 -21.83
CA ALA A 241 5.87 8.96 -20.99
C ALA A 241 4.39 9.22 -21.33
N GLY A 242 3.56 8.17 -21.25
CA GLY A 242 2.11 8.28 -21.30
C GLY A 242 1.58 8.64 -19.91
N LEU A 243 0.85 9.74 -19.80
CA LEU A 243 0.22 10.25 -18.56
C LEU A 243 -1.24 10.65 -18.83
N TYR A 244 -1.88 10.02 -19.82
CA TYR A 244 -3.27 10.29 -20.18
C TYR A 244 -4.20 10.02 -19.00
N HIS A 245 -4.98 11.02 -18.57
CA HIS A 245 -5.79 10.97 -17.32
C HIS A 245 -5.03 10.67 -16.03
N ALA A 246 -3.70 10.75 -16.00
CA ALA A 246 -2.95 10.53 -14.77
C ALA A 246 -3.28 11.61 -13.73
N ASN A 247 -3.33 11.24 -12.45
CA ASN A 247 -3.51 12.17 -11.35
C ASN A 247 -2.17 12.46 -10.68
N LEU A 248 -1.62 13.64 -10.94
CA LEU A 248 -0.37 14.18 -10.39
C LEU A 248 -0.65 15.33 -9.40
N THR A 249 -1.84 15.34 -8.76
CA THR A 249 -2.21 16.38 -7.79
C THR A 249 -1.14 16.47 -6.70
N GLN A 250 -0.62 17.67 -6.45
CA GLN A 250 0.43 17.94 -5.45
C GLN A 250 1.73 17.14 -5.65
N ALA A 251 1.97 16.54 -6.82
CA ALA A 251 3.24 15.89 -7.13
C ALA A 251 4.39 16.92 -7.17
N SER A 252 5.57 16.49 -6.76
CA SER A 252 6.81 17.25 -6.98
C SER A 252 7.46 16.76 -8.27
N LEU A 253 7.59 17.67 -9.23
CA LEU A 253 8.09 17.45 -10.59
C LEU A 253 9.25 18.43 -10.87
N VAL A 254 10.04 18.75 -9.84
CA VAL A 254 11.09 19.78 -9.94
C VAL A 254 12.21 19.29 -10.84
N ALA A 255 12.52 20.05 -11.88
CA ALA A 255 13.53 19.70 -12.88
C ALA A 255 13.33 18.31 -13.50
N VAL A 256 12.08 17.83 -13.57
CA VAL A 256 11.73 16.61 -14.30
C VAL A 256 11.86 16.84 -15.81
N ASN A 257 12.31 15.84 -16.55
CA ASN A 257 12.20 15.86 -18.01
C ASN A 257 10.87 15.19 -18.41
N LEU A 258 9.92 15.97 -18.89
CA LEU A 258 8.61 15.57 -19.44
C LEU A 258 8.50 15.93 -20.93
N ARG A 259 9.62 16.08 -21.64
CA ARG A 259 9.62 16.38 -23.08
C ARG A 259 8.78 15.35 -23.81
N HIS A 260 7.94 15.81 -24.73
CA HIS A 260 7.08 14.95 -25.55
C HIS A 260 6.14 14.01 -24.76
N ALA A 261 5.95 14.21 -23.44
CA ALA A 261 5.03 13.40 -22.65
C ALA A 261 3.57 13.69 -23.04
N ASP A 262 2.71 12.66 -22.98
CA ASP A 262 1.28 12.81 -23.21
C ASP A 262 0.53 12.99 -21.89
N LEU A 263 0.26 14.23 -21.50
CA LEU A 263 -0.47 14.62 -20.29
C LEU A 263 -1.92 15.03 -20.60
N LYS A 264 -2.46 14.59 -21.76
CA LYS A 264 -3.83 14.93 -22.13
C LYS A 264 -4.79 14.49 -21.03
N THR A 265 -5.68 15.42 -20.65
CA THR A 265 -6.68 15.25 -19.57
C THR A 265 -6.12 14.85 -18.21
N ALA A 266 -4.80 14.94 -17.99
CA ALA A 266 -4.18 14.72 -16.69
C ALA A 266 -4.58 15.80 -15.68
N ILE A 267 -4.40 15.50 -14.39
CA ILE A 267 -4.67 16.42 -13.27
C ILE A 267 -3.34 16.76 -12.60
N LEU A 268 -2.87 18.00 -12.76
CA LEU A 268 -1.65 18.53 -12.14
C LEU A 268 -1.96 19.62 -11.10
N ARG A 269 -3.13 19.55 -10.46
CA ARG A 269 -3.54 20.54 -9.45
C ARG A 269 -2.47 20.68 -8.38
N ARG A 270 -2.00 21.89 -8.10
CA ARG A 270 -0.94 22.18 -7.11
C ARG A 270 0.37 21.41 -7.32
N ALA A 271 0.60 20.85 -8.50
CA ALA A 271 1.86 20.18 -8.80
C ALA A 271 3.01 21.19 -8.90
N ARG A 272 4.20 20.80 -8.49
CA ARG A 272 5.41 21.64 -8.53
C ARG A 272 6.28 21.24 -9.71
N CYS A 273 6.10 21.90 -10.85
CA CYS A 273 6.85 21.72 -12.10
C CYS A 273 7.96 22.77 -12.27
N VAL A 274 8.55 23.25 -11.17
CA VAL A 274 9.61 24.26 -11.20
C VAL A 274 10.83 23.72 -11.96
N LEU A 275 11.37 24.49 -12.90
CA LEU A 275 12.50 24.08 -13.77
C LEU A 275 12.24 22.82 -14.62
N ALA A 276 11.01 22.34 -14.73
CA ALA A 276 10.70 21.17 -15.53
C ALA A 276 10.89 21.44 -17.03
N ASP A 277 11.36 20.44 -17.78
CA ASP A 277 11.40 20.47 -19.24
C ASP A 277 10.16 19.77 -19.80
N LEU A 278 9.18 20.55 -20.25
CA LEU A 278 7.95 20.11 -20.92
C LEU A 278 7.97 20.46 -22.42
N LYS A 279 9.15 20.60 -23.03
CA LYS A 279 9.24 20.94 -24.45
C LYS A 279 8.45 19.93 -25.30
N GLY A 280 7.52 20.43 -26.10
CA GLY A 280 6.68 19.60 -26.97
C GLY A 280 5.74 18.63 -26.25
N ALA A 281 5.52 18.79 -24.93
CA ALA A 281 4.57 17.98 -24.18
C ALA A 281 3.12 18.30 -24.59
N ARG A 282 2.23 17.30 -24.46
CA ARG A 282 0.80 17.43 -24.78
C ARG A 282 0.00 17.59 -23.49
N LEU A 283 -0.39 18.82 -23.17
CA LEU A 283 -1.16 19.25 -21.99
C LEU A 283 -2.60 19.64 -22.39
N VAL A 284 -3.20 18.89 -23.31
CA VAL A 284 -4.53 19.20 -23.86
C VAL A 284 -5.61 18.86 -22.85
N GLN A 285 -6.49 19.82 -22.55
CA GLN A 285 -7.57 19.65 -21.56
C GLN A 285 -7.09 19.24 -20.16
N THR A 286 -5.84 19.55 -19.83
CA THR A 286 -5.22 19.24 -18.55
C THR A 286 -5.69 20.22 -17.48
N ASP A 287 -5.88 19.75 -16.25
CA ASP A 287 -6.16 20.59 -15.09
C ASP A 287 -4.83 21.02 -14.44
N LEU A 288 -4.42 22.26 -14.69
CA LEU A 288 -3.21 22.89 -14.18
C LEU A 288 -3.51 23.79 -12.96
N ARG A 289 -4.65 23.54 -12.29
CA ARG A 289 -5.17 24.25 -11.11
C ARG A 289 -4.09 24.60 -10.09
N ASP A 290 -3.70 25.87 -9.88
CA ASP A 290 -2.69 26.26 -8.87
C ASP A 290 -1.30 25.59 -9.04
N ALA A 291 -0.95 25.07 -10.22
CA ALA A 291 0.35 24.43 -10.48
C ALA A 291 1.49 25.46 -10.60
N ASP A 292 2.71 25.08 -10.18
CA ASP A 292 3.90 25.93 -10.25
C ASP A 292 4.83 25.51 -11.40
N PHE A 293 4.88 26.30 -12.46
CA PHE A 293 5.75 26.18 -13.63
C PHE A 293 6.86 27.25 -13.64
N THR A 294 7.27 27.76 -12.48
CA THR A 294 8.35 28.75 -12.39
C THR A 294 9.61 28.24 -13.09
N GLU A 295 10.12 29.02 -14.04
CA GLU A 295 11.30 28.70 -14.86
C GLU A 295 11.19 27.39 -15.67
N ALA A 296 9.99 26.86 -15.88
CA ALA A 296 9.77 25.68 -16.72
C ALA A 296 9.94 25.99 -18.21
N ASP A 297 10.38 25.01 -18.98
CA ASP A 297 10.44 25.06 -20.44
C ASP A 297 9.20 24.39 -21.04
N LEU A 298 8.31 25.18 -21.61
CA LEU A 298 7.07 24.76 -22.26
C LEU A 298 7.10 25.10 -23.76
N ARG A 299 8.29 25.24 -24.34
CA ARG A 299 8.42 25.55 -25.78
C ARG A 299 7.73 24.48 -26.61
N GLU A 300 6.99 24.90 -27.63
CA GLU A 300 6.29 23.99 -28.55
C GLU A 300 5.26 23.07 -27.84
N ALA A 301 4.97 23.27 -26.55
CA ALA A 301 4.01 22.46 -25.82
C ALA A 301 2.58 22.76 -26.29
N ASN A 302 1.72 21.73 -26.31
CA ASN A 302 0.32 21.87 -26.66
C ASN A 302 -0.53 21.95 -25.39
N VAL A 303 -0.91 23.16 -24.98
CA VAL A 303 -1.64 23.46 -23.72
C VAL A 303 -3.09 23.84 -24.01
N ARG A 304 -3.62 23.38 -25.15
CA ARG A 304 -4.95 23.76 -25.61
C ARG A 304 -6.03 23.32 -24.63
N LYS A 305 -6.98 24.21 -24.38
CA LYS A 305 -8.15 23.94 -23.53
C LYS A 305 -7.80 23.52 -22.09
N ALA A 306 -6.57 23.73 -21.65
CA ALA A 306 -6.18 23.50 -20.27
C ALA A 306 -6.82 24.53 -19.33
N ASP A 307 -7.10 24.12 -18.10
CA ASP A 307 -7.52 25.03 -17.03
C ASP A 307 -6.29 25.37 -16.18
N ALA A 308 -5.77 26.58 -16.31
CA ALA A 308 -4.56 27.05 -15.64
C ALA A 308 -4.85 28.21 -14.66
N GLY A 309 -6.06 28.27 -14.11
CA GLY A 309 -6.42 29.25 -13.09
C GLY A 309 -5.49 29.20 -11.87
N GLY A 310 -4.86 30.33 -11.52
CA GLY A 310 -3.94 30.40 -10.38
C GLY A 310 -2.58 29.73 -10.61
N ALA A 311 -2.33 29.17 -11.80
CA ALA A 311 -1.02 28.59 -12.13
C ALA A 311 0.07 29.67 -12.19
N VAL A 312 1.29 29.30 -11.82
CA VAL A 312 2.45 30.20 -11.76
C VAL A 312 3.39 29.88 -12.90
N PHE A 313 3.53 30.77 -13.88
CA PHE A 313 4.44 30.64 -15.03
C PHE A 313 5.59 31.66 -14.98
N ARG A 314 6.01 32.07 -13.79
CA ARG A 314 7.03 33.10 -13.63
C ARG A 314 8.32 32.68 -14.35
N ARG A 315 8.80 33.51 -15.26
CA ARG A 315 10.01 33.25 -16.07
C ARG A 315 9.96 31.96 -16.91
N ALA A 316 8.78 31.36 -17.09
CA ALA A 316 8.61 30.17 -17.92
C ALA A 316 8.81 30.52 -19.41
N ASP A 317 9.28 29.54 -20.19
CA ASP A 317 9.45 29.68 -21.65
C ASP A 317 8.30 29.00 -22.39
N LEU A 318 7.32 29.79 -22.83
CA LEU A 318 6.12 29.36 -23.56
C LEU A 318 6.23 29.68 -25.07
N ARG A 319 7.44 29.92 -25.60
CA ARG A 319 7.62 30.28 -27.02
C ARG A 319 7.09 29.15 -27.90
N LEU A 320 6.32 29.51 -28.92
CA LEU A 320 5.70 28.57 -29.86
C LEU A 320 4.72 27.58 -29.21
N ALA A 321 4.34 27.77 -27.94
CA ALA A 321 3.34 26.92 -27.28
C ALA A 321 1.94 27.19 -27.86
N ASP A 322 1.09 26.17 -27.85
CA ASP A 322 -0.30 26.28 -28.29
C ASP A 322 -1.23 26.46 -27.10
N LEU A 323 -1.67 27.70 -26.86
CA LEU A 323 -2.54 28.13 -25.76
C LEU A 323 -4.00 28.30 -26.22
N ARG A 324 -4.37 27.77 -27.40
CA ARG A 324 -5.72 27.99 -27.94
C ARG A 324 -6.78 27.39 -27.02
N GLY A 325 -7.67 28.25 -26.52
CA GLY A 325 -8.79 27.88 -25.65
C GLY A 325 -8.43 27.59 -24.19
N SER A 326 -7.17 27.80 -23.76
CA SER A 326 -6.79 27.64 -22.36
C SER A 326 -7.36 28.77 -21.49
N ASP A 327 -7.64 28.47 -20.22
CA ASP A 327 -7.99 29.49 -19.22
C ASP A 327 -6.77 29.86 -18.37
N LEU A 328 -6.17 31.03 -18.63
CA LEU A 328 -5.07 31.61 -17.85
C LEU A 328 -5.55 32.82 -17.03
N SER A 329 -6.86 33.01 -16.83
CA SER A 329 -7.46 34.26 -16.33
C SER A 329 -6.94 34.75 -14.97
N THR A 330 -6.38 33.86 -14.17
CA THR A 330 -5.78 34.16 -12.86
C THR A 330 -4.34 33.68 -12.74
N ALA A 331 -3.70 33.31 -13.84
CA ALA A 331 -2.32 32.83 -13.85
C ALA A 331 -1.31 33.97 -13.64
N ASP A 332 -0.17 33.66 -13.01
CA ASP A 332 0.97 34.59 -12.92
C ASP A 332 1.92 34.37 -14.11
N LEU A 333 1.87 35.30 -15.08
CA LEU A 333 2.73 35.31 -16.27
C LEU A 333 3.95 36.24 -16.13
N HIS A 334 4.33 36.63 -14.91
CA HIS A 334 5.43 37.60 -14.72
C HIS A 334 6.75 37.11 -15.35
N GLN A 335 7.27 37.88 -16.30
CA GLN A 335 8.48 37.55 -17.07
C GLN A 335 8.41 36.25 -17.89
N ALA A 336 7.22 35.69 -18.12
CA ALA A 336 7.04 34.57 -19.03
C ALA A 336 7.36 34.99 -20.48
N ARG A 337 7.91 34.07 -21.27
CA ARG A 337 8.26 34.32 -22.68
C ARG A 337 7.21 33.67 -23.60
N LEU A 338 6.37 34.46 -24.26
CA LEU A 338 5.28 33.94 -25.10
C LEU A 338 5.46 34.22 -26.60
N THR A 339 6.66 34.60 -27.04
CA THR A 339 6.89 34.93 -28.45
C THR A 339 6.53 33.76 -29.37
N GLY A 340 5.61 34.00 -30.30
CA GLY A 340 5.11 33.01 -31.25
C GLY A 340 4.14 31.98 -30.65
N ALA A 341 3.75 32.12 -29.38
CA ALA A 341 2.70 31.27 -28.81
C ALA A 341 1.37 31.51 -29.56
N LEU A 342 0.60 30.46 -29.75
CA LEU A 342 -0.70 30.54 -30.44
C LEU A 342 -1.82 30.71 -29.44
N ALA A 343 -2.73 31.63 -29.71
CA ALA A 343 -3.94 31.82 -28.93
C ALA A 343 -5.16 31.93 -29.83
N SER A 344 -6.36 31.76 -29.26
CA SER A 344 -7.62 31.94 -29.97
C SER A 344 -8.50 32.91 -29.20
N GLU A 345 -9.64 33.31 -29.76
CA GLU A 345 -10.63 34.14 -29.07
C GLU A 345 -11.15 33.51 -27.77
N ARG A 346 -11.02 32.19 -27.62
CA ARG A 346 -11.41 31.45 -26.41
C ARG A 346 -10.33 31.42 -25.34
N THR A 347 -9.10 31.83 -25.67
CA THR A 347 -8.00 31.88 -24.71
C THR A 347 -8.25 33.03 -23.74
N ARG A 348 -8.30 32.73 -22.44
CA ARG A 348 -8.52 33.73 -21.40
C ARG A 348 -7.20 34.14 -20.77
N TRP A 349 -6.98 35.43 -20.59
CA TRP A 349 -5.73 36.01 -20.10
C TRP A 349 -5.91 36.66 -18.73
N PRO A 350 -4.84 36.80 -17.93
CA PRO A 350 -4.87 37.59 -16.71
C PRO A 350 -5.33 39.03 -16.97
N ALA A 351 -6.03 39.62 -16.00
CA ALA A 351 -6.43 41.02 -16.08
C ALA A 351 -5.21 41.94 -16.29
N GLY A 352 -5.28 42.80 -17.32
CA GLY A 352 -4.20 43.74 -17.65
C GLY A 352 -3.02 43.14 -18.43
N PHE A 353 -3.06 41.85 -18.78
CA PHE A 353 -2.05 41.23 -19.65
C PHE A 353 -2.32 41.56 -21.13
N ASP A 354 -1.30 42.06 -21.83
CA ASP A 354 -1.35 42.30 -23.28
C ASP A 354 -0.67 41.15 -24.04
N PRO A 355 -1.44 40.20 -24.61
CA PRO A 355 -0.87 39.07 -25.35
C PRO A 355 -0.16 39.52 -26.64
N SER A 356 -0.62 40.59 -27.29
CA SER A 356 -0.02 41.05 -28.54
C SER A 356 1.38 41.63 -28.28
N ALA A 357 1.52 42.43 -27.23
CA ALA A 357 2.82 42.95 -26.79
C ALA A 357 3.79 41.84 -26.34
N ALA A 358 3.25 40.73 -25.80
CA ALA A 358 4.05 39.55 -25.44
C ALA A 358 4.48 38.70 -26.66
N GLY A 359 4.04 39.06 -27.87
CA GLY A 359 4.36 38.36 -29.12
C GLY A 359 3.50 37.12 -29.37
N VAL A 360 2.33 37.03 -28.75
CA VAL A 360 1.34 35.96 -29.00
C VAL A 360 0.68 36.19 -30.36
N VAL A 361 0.46 35.11 -31.10
CA VAL A 361 -0.18 35.10 -32.41
C VAL A 361 -1.59 34.52 -32.28
N VAL A 362 -2.59 35.26 -32.75
CA VAL A 362 -3.96 34.76 -32.79
C VAL A 362 -4.13 33.84 -34.00
N ALA A 363 -4.65 32.65 -33.77
CA ALA A 363 -4.93 31.63 -34.77
C ALA A 363 -6.25 30.91 -34.47
N GLU A 364 -6.92 30.41 -35.51
CA GLU A 364 -8.14 29.63 -35.35
C GLU A 364 -7.89 28.33 -34.56
N ASP A 365 -8.88 27.92 -33.77
CA ASP A 365 -8.88 26.63 -33.08
C ASP A 365 -9.15 25.52 -34.12
N PRO A 366 -8.23 24.56 -34.36
CA PRO A 366 -8.36 23.57 -35.43
C PRO A 366 -9.36 22.45 -35.08
N GLY A 367 -10.27 22.69 -34.13
CA GLY A 367 -11.28 21.74 -33.70
C GLY A 367 -10.77 20.72 -32.67
N PRO A 368 -11.58 19.71 -32.34
CA PRO A 368 -11.14 18.62 -31.46
C PRO A 368 -9.95 17.89 -32.08
N GLU A 369 -8.98 17.51 -31.24
CA GLU A 369 -7.93 16.61 -31.71
C GLU A 369 -8.54 15.26 -32.12
N PRO A 370 -8.01 14.60 -33.16
CA PRO A 370 -8.43 13.26 -33.50
C PRO A 370 -8.27 12.33 -32.28
N PRO A 371 -9.19 11.36 -32.09
CA PRO A 371 -9.01 10.35 -31.06
C PRO A 371 -7.66 9.65 -31.26
N PRO A 372 -6.98 9.23 -30.19
CA PRO A 372 -5.72 8.49 -30.31
C PRO A 372 -5.94 7.26 -31.20
N LEU A 373 -5.00 7.00 -32.11
CA LEU A 373 -5.07 5.87 -33.04
C LEU A 373 -5.01 4.51 -32.33
N LEU A 374 -4.67 4.50 -31.04
CA LEU A 374 -4.68 3.35 -30.15
C LEU A 374 -5.63 3.68 -28.99
N GLN A 375 -6.71 2.91 -28.84
CA GLN A 375 -7.45 2.89 -27.58
C GLN A 375 -6.52 2.37 -26.49
N LEU A 376 -6.52 3.02 -25.33
CA LEU A 376 -5.82 2.53 -24.15
C LEU A 376 -6.27 1.11 -23.84
N SER A 377 -5.30 0.23 -23.64
CA SER A 377 -5.50 -1.09 -23.08
C SER A 377 -6.07 -0.94 -21.66
N GLY A 378 -7.40 -1.02 -21.54
CA GLY A 378 -8.08 -1.62 -20.40
C GLY A 378 -7.77 -1.09 -19.00
N ILE A 379 -8.03 0.19 -18.73
CA ILE A 379 -8.63 0.56 -17.44
C ILE A 379 -9.97 1.23 -17.74
N THR A 380 -10.91 0.43 -18.27
CA THR A 380 -12.32 0.79 -18.19
C THR A 380 -12.74 0.59 -16.74
N THR A 381 -13.11 1.68 -16.06
CA THR A 381 -13.94 1.66 -14.84
C THR A 381 -15.37 1.18 -15.11
N GLN A 382 -15.57 0.32 -16.10
CA GLN A 382 -16.78 -0.49 -16.19
C GLN A 382 -16.51 -1.77 -15.40
N HIS A 383 -16.87 -1.75 -14.12
CA HIS A 383 -17.09 -2.97 -13.37
C HIS A 383 -18.04 -3.84 -14.20
N PRO A 384 -17.66 -5.05 -14.65
CA PRO A 384 -18.64 -5.98 -15.16
C PRO A 384 -19.61 -6.24 -14.00
N GLN A 385 -20.91 -6.05 -14.23
CA GLN A 385 -21.90 -6.47 -13.24
C GLN A 385 -21.71 -7.96 -13.02
N LEU A 386 -21.28 -8.33 -11.80
CA LEU A 386 -21.30 -9.70 -11.33
C LEU A 386 -22.76 -10.14 -11.26
N ARG A 387 -23.30 -10.60 -12.39
CA ARG A 387 -24.53 -11.39 -12.40
C ARG A 387 -24.16 -12.75 -11.83
N SER A 388 -24.47 -12.96 -10.55
CA SER A 388 -24.72 -14.30 -10.04
C SER A 388 -25.91 -14.85 -10.80
N MET A 389 -25.66 -15.77 -11.73
CA MET A 389 -26.74 -16.58 -12.31
C MET A 389 -27.16 -17.64 -11.28
N PRO A 390 -28.46 -17.99 -11.23
CA PRO A 390 -29.10 -18.77 -10.17
C PRO A 390 -28.65 -20.23 -10.07
#